data_AF-A0A936BFM4-F1
#
_entry.id   AF-A0A936BFM4-F1
#
_cell.length_a   1.000
_cell.length_b   1.000
_cell.length_c   1.000
_cell.angle_alpha   90.00
_cell.angle_beta   90.00
_cell.angle_gamma   90.00
#
_symmetry.space_group_name_H-M   'P 1'
#
loop_
_entity.id
_entity.type
_entity.pdbx_description
1 polymer ?
#
loop_
_entity_poly.entity_id
_entity_poly.type
_entity_poly.pdbx_seq_one_letter_code
_entity_poly.pdbx_strand_id
1 'polypeptide(L)'
;MAYANGVATDFSYSPTRRFLTRIVTTRPGGTKLLDTSYGRDGAGRIVAVDGLTSAEDWSYAYNALDWLTGATNAGNAALTETFAYDTNGNLTTRTRLNAQGAFAYPRPDRQSLPRP
;
A
#
# COMPACT_ATOMS: atom_id res chain seq x y z
N MET A 1 -5.48 -21.89 10.26
CA MET A 1 -4.66 -23.09 9.92
C MET A 1 -3.57 -23.23 10.97
N ALA A 2 -3.38 -24.42 11.56
CA ALA A 2 -2.33 -24.68 12.55
C ALA A 2 -1.19 -25.50 11.92
N TYR A 3 0.05 -25.04 12.09
CA TYR A 3 1.27 -25.73 11.69
C TYR A 3 1.65 -26.80 12.70
N ALA A 4 2.51 -27.75 12.32
CA ALA A 4 2.92 -28.87 13.17
C ALA A 4 3.61 -28.45 14.49
N ASN A 5 4.15 -27.23 14.56
CA ASN A 5 4.71 -26.63 15.77
C ASN A 5 3.66 -25.89 16.63
N GLY A 6 2.37 -26.04 16.34
CA GLY A 6 1.26 -25.41 17.04
C GLY A 6 1.09 -23.90 16.78
N VAL A 7 1.90 -23.31 15.89
CA VAL A 7 1.65 -21.95 15.41
C VAL A 7 0.38 -21.96 14.58
N ALA A 8 -0.52 -21.01 14.80
CA ALA A 8 -1.74 -20.86 14.00
C ALA A 8 -1.73 -19.53 13.26
N THR A 9 -2.28 -19.52 12.04
CA THR A 9 -2.62 -18.29 11.32
C THR A 9 -4.09 -18.25 10.98
N ASP A 10 -4.73 -17.14 11.32
CA ASP A 10 -6.14 -16.87 11.15
C ASP A 10 -6.34 -15.68 10.22
N PHE A 11 -7.33 -15.81 9.34
CA PHE A 11 -7.69 -14.79 8.35
C PHE A 11 -9.13 -14.35 8.62
N SER A 12 -9.31 -13.07 8.85
CA SER A 12 -10.64 -12.46 8.98
C SER A 12 -11.01 -11.77 7.68
N TYR A 13 -12.29 -11.86 7.30
CA TYR A 13 -12.78 -11.27 6.06
C TYR A 13 -14.02 -10.42 6.31
N SER A 14 -14.21 -9.41 5.48
CA SER A 14 -15.44 -8.62 5.44
C SER A 14 -16.63 -9.54 5.12
N PRO A 15 -17.74 -9.44 5.88
CA PRO A 15 -18.90 -10.31 5.67
C PRO A 15 -19.58 -10.07 4.31
N THR A 16 -19.51 -8.83 3.80
CA THR A 16 -20.23 -8.42 2.58
C THR A 16 -19.37 -8.53 1.31
N ARG A 17 -18.11 -8.10 1.37
CA ARG A 17 -17.23 -8.02 0.19
C ARG A 17 -16.16 -9.12 0.15
N ARG A 18 -16.05 -9.93 1.21
CA ARG A 18 -15.03 -10.99 1.37
C ARG A 18 -13.58 -10.51 1.25
N PHE A 19 -13.34 -9.21 1.41
CA PHE A 19 -11.99 -8.67 1.53
C PHE A 19 -11.34 -9.13 2.82
N LEU A 20 -10.06 -9.47 2.76
CA LEU A 20 -9.26 -9.72 3.95
C LEU A 20 -9.19 -8.45 4.81
N THR A 21 -9.58 -8.57 6.08
CA THR A 21 -9.60 -7.47 7.05
C THR A 21 -8.54 -7.63 8.13
N ARG A 22 -8.09 -8.86 8.42
CA ARG A 22 -7.05 -9.10 9.43
C ARG A 22 -6.33 -10.43 9.21
N ILE A 23 -5.03 -10.45 9.46
CA ILE A 23 -4.22 -11.66 9.58
C ILE A 23 -3.65 -11.68 11.00
N VAL A 24 -3.80 -12.81 11.69
CA VAL A 24 -3.18 -13.02 13.01
C VAL A 24 -2.40 -14.31 12.98
N THR A 25 -1.12 -14.27 13.33
CA THR A 25 -0.30 -15.47 13.55
C THR A 25 0.09 -15.56 15.00
N THR A 26 -0.20 -16.67 15.66
CA THR A 26 -0.02 -16.87 17.10
C THR A 26 0.78 -18.14 17.38
N ARG A 27 1.76 -18.09 18.28
CA ARG A 27 2.46 -19.29 18.77
C ARG A 27 1.65 -20.00 19.86
N PRO A 28 1.94 -21.28 20.14
CA PRO A 28 1.45 -21.92 21.36
C PRO A 28 1.73 -21.04 22.59
N GLY A 29 0.74 -20.88 23.46
CA GLY A 29 0.81 -19.96 24.60
C GLY A 29 0.24 -18.56 24.34
N GLY A 30 -0.22 -18.26 23.11
CA GLY A 30 -1.03 -17.06 22.82
C GLY A 30 -0.26 -15.83 22.38
N THR A 31 1.07 -15.88 22.34
CA THR A 31 1.89 -14.77 21.84
C THR A 31 1.69 -14.58 20.34
N LYS A 32 1.24 -13.38 19.95
CA LYS A 32 1.11 -12.97 18.56
C LYS A 32 2.49 -12.68 17.96
N LEU A 33 2.74 -13.27 16.79
CA LEU A 33 3.90 -12.99 15.94
C LEU A 33 3.57 -12.00 14.83
N LEU A 34 2.31 -11.97 14.43
CA LEU A 34 1.75 -11.09 13.43
C LEU A 34 0.34 -10.74 13.86
N ASP A 35 -0.01 -9.47 13.76
CA ASP A 35 -1.38 -9.00 13.91
C ASP A 35 -1.52 -7.79 13.00
N THR A 36 -2.06 -8.00 11.81
CA THR A 36 -2.15 -6.95 10.81
C THR A 36 -3.59 -6.80 10.36
N SER A 37 -4.15 -5.62 10.55
CA SER A 37 -5.50 -5.25 10.12
C SER A 37 -5.45 -4.31 8.92
N TYR A 38 -6.46 -4.39 8.06
CA TYR A 38 -6.55 -3.60 6.84
C TYR A 38 -7.83 -2.76 6.82
N GLY A 39 -7.68 -1.45 6.93
CA GLY A 39 -8.73 -0.47 6.70
C GLY A 39 -8.88 -0.17 5.21
N ARG A 40 -10.12 -0.15 4.70
CA ARG A 40 -10.41 0.15 3.29
C ARG A 40 -11.51 1.20 3.15
N ASP A 41 -11.43 1.98 2.08
CA ASP A 41 -12.49 2.93 1.72
C ASP A 41 -13.65 2.26 0.95
N GLY A 42 -14.64 3.07 0.54
CA GLY A 42 -15.80 2.59 -0.23
C GLY A 42 -15.44 1.96 -1.58
N ALA A 43 -14.39 2.46 -2.25
CA ALA A 43 -13.87 1.86 -3.48
C ALA A 43 -13.19 0.51 -3.22
N GLY A 44 -12.72 0.27 -1.99
CA GLY A 44 -12.04 -0.94 -1.56
C GLY A 44 -10.52 -0.80 -1.51
N ARG A 45 -9.98 0.41 -1.71
CA ARG A 45 -8.55 0.72 -1.60
C ARG A 45 -8.15 0.66 -0.13
N ILE A 46 -6.95 0.17 0.16
CA ILE A 46 -6.43 0.13 1.54
C ILE A 46 -6.04 1.55 1.93
N VAL A 47 -6.64 2.10 2.98
CA VAL A 47 -6.33 3.43 3.50
C VAL A 47 -5.59 3.37 4.83
N ALA A 48 -5.61 2.22 5.50
CA ALA A 48 -4.89 1.98 6.74
C ALA A 48 -4.39 0.53 6.82
N VAL A 49 -3.20 0.36 7.36
CA VAL A 49 -2.66 -0.90 7.83
C VAL A 49 -2.28 -0.67 9.29
N ASP A 50 -2.83 -1.46 10.19
CA ASP A 50 -2.47 -1.44 11.61
C ASP A 50 -1.76 -2.75 11.93
N GLY A 51 -0.50 -2.68 12.33
CA GLY A 51 0.35 -3.81 12.65
C GLY A 51 0.42 -4.11 14.15
N LEU A 52 1.37 -4.96 14.52
CA LEU A 52 1.63 -5.31 15.92
C LEU A 52 2.42 -4.20 16.63
N THR A 53 3.13 -3.38 15.88
CA THR A 53 3.89 -2.21 16.37
C THR A 53 3.64 -0.99 15.48
N SER A 54 3.85 0.21 16.02
CA SER A 54 3.68 1.45 15.25
C SER A 54 4.58 1.55 14.01
N ALA A 55 5.72 0.85 14.00
CA ALA A 55 6.59 0.78 12.83
C ALA A 55 5.93 0.05 11.64
N GLU A 56 4.92 -0.77 11.90
CA GLU A 56 4.14 -1.51 10.91
C GLU A 56 2.84 -0.79 10.53
N ASP A 57 2.51 0.31 11.21
CA ASP A 57 1.30 1.09 10.93
C ASP A 57 1.53 2.04 9.75
N TRP A 58 0.60 2.02 8.80
CA TRP A 58 0.61 2.86 7.61
C TRP A 58 -0.75 3.46 7.31
N SER A 59 -0.76 4.70 6.83
CA SER A 59 -1.94 5.30 6.20
C SER A 59 -1.63 5.67 4.75
N TYR A 60 -2.63 5.49 3.88
CA TYR A 60 -2.50 5.74 2.45
C TYR A 60 -3.56 6.74 1.98
N ALA A 61 -3.11 7.71 1.20
CA ALA A 61 -3.95 8.71 0.57
C ALA A 61 -3.99 8.49 -0.94
N TYR A 62 -5.16 8.72 -1.54
CA TYR A 62 -5.39 8.57 -2.96
C TYR A 62 -6.09 9.80 -3.52
N ASN A 63 -5.83 10.12 -4.79
CA ASN A 63 -6.61 11.11 -5.52
C ASN A 63 -7.93 10.52 -6.07
N ALA A 64 -8.69 11.33 -6.79
CA ALA A 64 -9.96 10.94 -7.41
C ALA A 64 -9.82 9.96 -8.58
N LEU A 65 -8.60 9.74 -9.09
CA LEU A 65 -8.27 8.79 -10.15
C LEU A 65 -7.66 7.48 -9.61
N ASP A 66 -7.80 7.23 -8.31
CA ASP A 66 -7.26 6.07 -7.60
C ASP A 66 -5.73 5.96 -7.57
N TRP A 67 -5.01 7.06 -7.84
CA TRP A 67 -3.56 7.09 -7.71
C TRP A 67 -3.14 7.39 -6.28
N LEU A 68 -2.18 6.62 -5.77
CA LEU A 68 -1.59 6.80 -4.44
C LEU A 68 -0.86 8.14 -4.39
N THR A 69 -1.27 9.06 -3.53
CA THR A 69 -0.63 10.39 -3.37
C THR A 69 0.20 10.50 -2.10
N GLY A 70 -0.02 9.61 -1.12
CA GLY A 70 0.74 9.60 0.12
C GLY A 70 0.76 8.24 0.78
N ALA A 71 1.90 7.90 1.40
CA ALA A 71 2.08 6.76 2.28
C ALA A 71 2.79 7.26 3.54
N THR A 72 2.10 7.23 4.68
CA THR A 72 2.61 7.73 5.96
C THR A 72 2.80 6.57 6.92
N ASN A 73 4.02 6.42 7.45
CA ASN A 73 4.31 5.42 8.46
C ASN A 73 4.24 6.06 9.85
N ALA A 74 3.49 5.44 10.77
CA ALA A 74 3.27 6.04 12.10
C ALA A 74 4.51 5.95 12.99
N GLY A 75 5.28 4.86 12.89
CA GLY A 75 6.46 4.62 13.72
C GLY A 75 7.74 5.26 13.23
N ASN A 76 7.80 5.70 11.97
CA ASN A 76 8.99 6.31 11.37
C ASN A 76 8.65 7.31 10.26
N ALA A 77 8.70 8.59 10.61
CA ALA A 77 8.46 9.69 9.67
C ALA A 77 9.41 9.68 8.46
N ALA A 78 10.64 9.17 8.58
CA ALA A 78 11.58 9.09 7.46
C ALA A 78 11.18 8.03 6.40
N LEU A 79 10.22 7.17 6.71
CA LEU A 79 9.62 6.24 5.75
C LEU A 79 8.43 6.85 4.99
N THR A 80 7.91 8.01 5.44
CA THR A 80 6.77 8.69 4.84
C THR A 80 7.13 9.27 3.48
N GLU A 81 6.21 9.16 2.52
CA GLU A 81 6.44 9.53 1.14
C GLU A 81 5.19 10.13 0.49
N THR A 82 5.38 11.11 -0.39
CA THR A 82 4.33 11.67 -1.23
C THR A 82 4.64 11.46 -2.70
N PHE A 83 3.58 11.32 -3.49
CA PHE A 83 3.65 11.00 -4.91
C PHE A 83 2.85 12.02 -5.72
N ALA A 84 3.40 12.46 -6.85
CA ALA A 84 2.72 13.33 -7.80
C ALA A 84 2.77 12.73 -9.21
N TYR A 85 1.75 13.03 -9.99
CA TYR A 85 1.57 12.48 -11.33
C TYR A 85 1.28 13.60 -12.32
N ASP A 86 1.66 13.38 -13.59
CA ASP A 86 1.16 14.20 -14.68
C ASP A 86 -0.28 13.82 -15.07
N THR A 87 -0.87 14.54 -16.03
CA THR A 87 -2.24 14.30 -16.49
C THR A 87 -2.44 12.94 -17.18
N ASN A 88 -1.36 12.29 -17.61
CA ASN A 88 -1.40 10.97 -18.24
C ASN A 88 -1.20 9.84 -17.22
N GLY A 89 -0.97 10.17 -15.94
CA GLY A 89 -0.73 9.21 -14.87
C GLY A 89 0.72 8.77 -14.74
N ASN A 90 1.68 9.46 -15.37
CA ASN A 90 3.09 9.19 -15.15
C ASN A 90 3.54 9.79 -13.82
N LEU A 91 4.28 9.04 -13.02
CA LEU A 91 4.78 9.46 -11.71
C LEU A 91 5.89 10.52 -11.87
N THR A 92 5.58 11.79 -11.65
CA THR A 92 6.56 12.88 -11.77
C THR A 92 7.36 13.08 -10.49
N THR A 93 6.78 12.80 -9.33
CA THR A 93 7.45 12.99 -8.04
C THR A 93 7.29 11.82 -7.08
N ARG A 94 8.38 11.48 -6.39
CA ARG A 94 8.45 10.49 -5.31
C ARG A 94 9.46 10.94 -4.25
N THR A 95 9.02 11.43 -3.10
CA THR A 95 9.91 12.24 -2.22
C THR A 95 11.11 11.51 -1.64
N ARG A 96 11.10 10.18 -1.48
CA ARG A 96 12.26 9.42 -0.98
C ARG A 96 13.23 8.99 -2.08
N LEU A 97 12.85 9.13 -3.34
CA LEU A 97 13.71 8.84 -4.50
C LEU A 97 14.17 10.11 -5.22
N ASN A 98 13.47 11.23 -5.03
CA ASN A 98 13.72 12.48 -5.73
C ASN A 98 14.80 13.36 -5.09
N ALA A 99 15.72 12.81 -4.30
CA ALA A 99 16.88 13.55 -3.81
C ALA A 99 17.76 14.09 -4.96
N GLN A 100 17.57 13.59 -6.20
CA GLN A 100 18.30 13.95 -7.41
C GLN A 100 17.45 14.62 -8.50
N GLY A 101 16.16 14.91 -8.26
CA GLY A 101 15.28 15.58 -9.23
C GLY A 101 13.97 14.83 -9.53
N ALA A 102 13.05 15.50 -10.24
CA ALA A 102 11.77 14.94 -10.68
C ALA A 102 11.94 14.02 -11.90
N PHE A 103 11.04 13.05 -12.06
CA PHE A 103 11.02 12.19 -13.25
C PHE A 103 10.47 12.96 -14.45
N ALA A 104 11.20 12.90 -15.57
CA ALA A 104 10.77 13.45 -16.85
C ALA A 104 10.46 12.30 -17.82
N TYR A 105 9.28 12.32 -18.43
CA TYR A 105 8.87 11.33 -19.41
C TYR A 105 8.73 11.98 -20.79
N PRO A 106 9.21 11.32 -21.85
CA PRO A 106 8.94 11.78 -23.20
C PRO A 106 7.43 11.71 -23.46
N ARG A 107 6.90 12.69 -24.21
CA ARG A 107 5.55 12.57 -24.76
C ARG A 107 5.56 11.42 -25.77
N PRO A 108 4.46 10.65 -25.90
CA PRO A 108 4.34 9.67 -26.97
C PRO A 108 4.62 10.37 -28.30
N ASP A 109 5.71 10.00 -28.94
CA ASP A 109 6.00 10.39 -30.30
C ASP A 109 4.91 9.77 -31.18
N ARG A 110 4.16 10.61 -31.91
CA ARG A 110 3.43 10.08 -33.06
C ARG A 110 4.47 9.69 -34.08
N GLN A 111 4.89 8.42 -34.08
CA GLN A 111 5.53 7.85 -35.26
C GLN A 111 4.50 7.87 -36.38
N SER A 112 4.50 8.94 -37.17
CA SER A 112 3.91 8.95 -38.49
C SER A 112 4.68 7.94 -39.32
N LEU A 113 4.20 6.70 -39.35
CA LEU A 113 4.65 5.69 -40.29
C LEU A 113 4.45 6.27 -41.71
N PRO A 114 5.49 6.33 -42.56
CA PRO A 114 5.27 6.66 -43.96
C PRO A 114 4.35 5.58 -44.56
N ARG A 115 3.28 6.04 -45.20
CA ARG A 115 2.31 5.18 -45.89
C ARG A 115 3.00 4.54 -47.10
N PRO A 116 2.87 3.22 -47.33
CA PRO A 116 3.45 2.54 -48.49
C PRO A 116 2.83 2.99 -49.81
#